data_AF-A0A966YL16-F1
#
_entry.id   AF-A0A966YL16-F1
#
_cell.length_a   1.000
_cell.length_b   1.000
_cell.length_c   1.000
_cell.angle_alpha   90.00
_cell.angle_beta   90.00
_cell.angle_gamma   90.00
#
_symmetry.space_group_name_H-M   'P 1'
#
loop_
_entity.id
_entity.type
_entity.pdbx_description
1 polymer ?
#
loop_
_entity_poly.entity_id
_entity_poly.type
_entity_poly.pdbx_seq_one_letter_code
_entity_poly.pdbx_strand_id
1 'polypeptide(L)'
;LSAADAAVRQDILPQLERLTGVSASASPAAPAAPSNETVLADYTRGEQSTRLICDAAAWQTVPAGQPVVSLATADTPPAISVEPLGHARSDTVWATSRSTGERDSKPLGEVDRAGRVLRTPKHRITEGVFWHRVRGKLQIFVVVDSHVILQRGPLHGHNLQTVDTKGQWQWIKQDLRRDIKDWPTGHVVHVEYAAIEGEAGVAETVASLEQPQRVDPSWPKAMNAALAADTIDWQSEPAAAVRATAAAYVTDRAAVVADARLASATAPALLDGNGIDQFVLLKGSAARPGAVSPRRFLEAIDGPDQPTWPEHSSGRLELADRVLDPANPLASRVVVNRLWHHLFGRGLVPTTDNFGKLGEPPADPQAQALLDHLAVRFIEEGWGLKKMIRQIVTSNSWQMASTPSVAAAQRDPLNLLLHHYPLRRLEGEAIRDKILAVS
;
A
#
# COMPACT_ATOMS: atom_id res chain seq x y z
N LEU A 1 -0.92 17.33 -6.66
CA LEU A 1 0.04 18.33 -7.20
C LEU A 1 -0.75 19.60 -7.41
N SER A 2 -0.43 20.68 -6.70
CA SER A 2 -1.17 21.94 -6.82
C SER A 2 -0.85 22.62 -8.15
N ALA A 3 -1.68 23.59 -8.55
CA ALA A 3 -1.41 24.41 -9.74
C ALA A 3 -0.06 25.15 -9.62
N ALA A 4 0.39 25.45 -8.40
CA ALA A 4 1.67 26.10 -8.13
C ALA A 4 2.88 25.18 -8.42
N ASP A 5 2.81 23.88 -8.10
CA ASP A 5 3.84 22.90 -8.50
C ASP A 5 3.98 22.83 -10.02
N ALA A 6 2.87 22.85 -10.75
CA ALA A 6 2.88 22.82 -12.21
C ALA A 6 3.50 24.10 -12.80
N ALA A 7 3.16 25.26 -12.25
CA ALA A 7 3.73 26.55 -12.65
C ALA A 7 5.25 26.63 -12.40
N VAL A 8 5.74 26.11 -11.26
CA VAL A 8 7.18 25.98 -11.00
C VAL A 8 7.87 25.17 -12.11
N ARG A 9 7.26 24.06 -12.53
CA ARG A 9 7.84 23.15 -13.53
C ARG A 9 7.81 23.72 -14.96
N GLN A 10 6.77 24.48 -15.31
CA GLN A 10 6.57 24.99 -16.68
C GLN A 10 7.16 26.39 -16.89
N ASP A 11 7.07 27.28 -15.90
CA ASP A 11 7.33 28.71 -16.10
C ASP A 11 8.72 29.14 -15.64
N ILE A 12 9.34 28.44 -14.68
CA ILE A 12 10.64 28.83 -14.11
C ILE A 12 11.80 28.41 -15.02
N LEU A 13 11.79 27.20 -15.59
CA LEU A 13 12.93 26.68 -16.35
C LEU A 13 13.32 27.57 -17.55
N PRO A 14 12.39 28.04 -18.41
CA PRO A 14 12.73 28.92 -19.55
C PRO A 14 13.24 30.31 -19.12
N GLN A 15 12.95 30.73 -17.90
CA GLN A 15 13.47 31.99 -17.34
C GLN A 15 14.89 31.78 -16.80
N LEU A 16 15.17 30.63 -16.17
CA LEU A 16 16.53 30.27 -15.72
C LEU A 16 17.49 30.11 -16.90
N GLU A 17 17.06 29.54 -18.02
CA GLU A 17 17.88 29.46 -19.25
C GLU A 17 18.23 30.86 -19.78
N ARG A 18 17.28 31.80 -19.76
CA ARG A 18 17.51 33.20 -20.16
C ARG A 18 18.44 33.95 -19.19
N LEU A 19 18.38 33.64 -17.90
CA LEU A 19 19.21 34.27 -16.87
C LEU A 19 20.66 33.76 -16.88
N THR A 20 20.85 32.46 -17.11
CA THR A 20 22.16 31.81 -17.00
C THR A 20 22.85 31.61 -18.34
N GLY A 21 22.11 31.66 -19.45
CA GLY A 21 22.61 31.32 -20.79
C GLY A 21 22.88 29.82 -20.97
N VAL A 22 22.56 28.97 -19.99
CA VAL A 22 22.70 27.52 -20.06
C VAL A 22 21.39 26.94 -20.59
N SER A 23 21.40 26.32 -21.76
CA SER A 23 20.22 25.62 -22.27
C SER A 23 20.12 24.22 -21.68
N ALA A 24 18.90 23.82 -21.31
CA ALA A 24 18.56 22.45 -21.00
C ALA A 24 18.68 21.62 -22.29
N SER A 25 19.84 21.03 -22.52
CA SER A 25 19.95 19.98 -23.54
C SER A 25 18.98 18.87 -23.16
N ALA A 26 18.13 18.43 -24.10
CA ALA A 26 17.25 17.29 -23.90
C ALA A 26 18.05 16.15 -23.26
N SER A 27 17.74 15.84 -22.00
CA SER A 27 18.43 14.77 -21.30
C SER A 27 18.20 13.51 -22.13
N PRO A 28 19.24 12.77 -22.56
CA PRO A 28 19.01 11.49 -23.18
C PRO A 28 18.16 10.67 -22.20
N ALA A 29 17.12 10.02 -22.72
CA ALA A 29 16.36 9.06 -21.93
C ALA A 29 17.38 8.14 -21.25
N ALA A 30 17.21 7.92 -19.93
CA ALA A 30 18.10 7.03 -19.19
C ALA A 30 18.23 5.72 -19.99
N PRO A 31 19.45 5.29 -20.35
CA PRO A 31 19.62 4.09 -21.17
C PRO A 31 18.93 2.93 -20.49
N ALA A 32 18.32 2.04 -21.27
CA ALA A 32 17.71 0.83 -20.73
C ALA A 32 18.74 0.09 -19.87
N ALA A 33 18.31 -0.38 -18.69
CA ALA A 33 19.17 -1.15 -17.81
C ALA A 33 19.70 -2.38 -18.58
N PRO A 34 20.99 -2.70 -18.47
CA PRO A 34 21.55 -3.89 -19.10
C PRO A 34 20.88 -5.15 -18.54
N SER A 35 20.81 -6.21 -19.35
CA SER A 35 19.99 -7.40 -19.08
C SER A 35 20.40 -8.20 -17.84
N ASN A 36 21.57 -7.91 -17.25
CA ASN A 36 22.08 -8.52 -16.02
C ASN A 36 21.65 -7.77 -14.74
N GLU A 37 20.99 -6.62 -14.87
CA GLU A 37 20.54 -5.81 -13.75
C GLU A 37 19.04 -6.03 -13.50
N THR A 38 18.66 -6.29 -12.25
CA THR A 38 17.25 -6.23 -11.84
C THR A 38 16.97 -4.88 -11.20
N VAL A 39 16.24 -4.02 -11.90
CA VAL A 39 15.83 -2.70 -11.37
C VAL A 39 14.64 -2.88 -10.42
N LEU A 40 14.82 -2.53 -9.15
CA LEU A 40 13.76 -2.58 -8.14
C LEU A 40 12.90 -1.30 -8.16
N ALA A 41 13.54 -0.16 -8.38
CA ALA A 41 12.86 1.12 -8.54
C ALA A 41 13.74 2.08 -9.34
N ASP A 42 13.12 2.81 -10.27
CA ASP A 42 13.76 3.86 -11.07
C ASP A 42 12.83 5.08 -11.12
N TYR A 43 13.24 6.16 -10.45
CA TYR A 43 12.51 7.41 -10.40
C TYR A 43 13.05 8.44 -11.40
N THR A 44 14.03 8.06 -12.22
CA THR A 44 14.69 8.97 -13.18
C THR A 44 13.90 9.17 -14.48
N ARG A 45 12.93 8.29 -14.78
CA ARG A 45 12.24 8.19 -16.08
C ARG A 45 10.98 9.04 -16.24
N GLY A 46 10.84 10.12 -15.49
CA GLY A 46 9.70 11.05 -15.61
C GLY A 46 8.34 10.35 -15.46
N GLU A 47 7.54 10.30 -16.53
CA GLU A 47 6.22 9.64 -16.55
C GLU A 47 6.29 8.11 -16.47
N GLN A 48 7.42 7.50 -16.87
CA GLN A 48 7.67 6.06 -16.75
C GLN A 48 8.35 5.70 -15.42
N SER A 49 8.48 6.65 -14.50
CA SER A 49 9.07 6.40 -13.20
C SER A 49 8.25 5.39 -12.40
N THR A 50 8.94 4.59 -11.58
CA THR A 50 8.29 3.70 -10.63
C THR A 50 7.32 4.48 -9.76
N ARG A 51 6.09 3.98 -9.61
CA ARG A 51 5.08 4.59 -8.74
C ARG A 51 5.61 4.66 -7.31
N LEU A 52 5.43 5.81 -6.67
CA LEU A 52 5.76 5.96 -5.26
C LEU A 52 4.83 5.11 -4.40
N ILE A 53 5.41 4.22 -3.60
CA ILE A 53 4.73 3.48 -2.54
C ILE A 53 5.22 4.09 -1.24
N CYS A 54 4.42 4.98 -0.64
CA CYS A 54 4.77 5.68 0.59
C CYS A 54 3.62 5.59 1.58
N ASP A 55 3.94 5.62 2.87
CA ASP A 55 2.97 5.55 3.96
C ASP A 55 2.31 6.90 4.29
N ALA A 56 2.89 8.01 3.81
CA ALA A 56 2.29 9.35 3.83
C ALA A 56 2.85 10.26 2.71
N ALA A 57 2.44 11.52 2.70
CA ALA A 57 2.86 12.54 1.73
C ALA A 57 4.32 13.02 1.88
N ALA A 58 5.14 12.32 2.67
CA ALA A 58 6.53 12.67 2.97
C ALA A 58 7.47 12.56 1.76
N TRP A 59 7.07 11.85 0.70
CA TRP A 59 7.88 11.64 -0.50
C TRP A 59 7.16 12.08 -1.77
N GLN A 60 7.90 12.72 -2.67
CA GLN A 60 7.38 13.21 -3.95
C GLN A 60 8.36 12.95 -5.09
N THR A 61 7.84 12.74 -6.30
CA THR A 61 8.67 12.54 -7.49
C THR A 61 9.07 13.89 -8.08
N VAL A 62 10.36 14.09 -8.22
CA VAL A 62 10.98 15.22 -8.93
C VAL A 62 11.50 14.67 -10.27
N PRO A 63 10.96 15.10 -11.41
CA PRO A 63 11.50 14.74 -12.72
C PRO A 63 12.89 15.35 -12.96
N ALA A 64 13.70 14.68 -13.78
CA ALA A 64 15.05 15.16 -14.13
C ALA A 64 14.98 16.54 -14.82
N GLY A 65 15.89 17.44 -14.47
CA GLY A 65 16.00 18.74 -15.13
C GLY A 65 14.89 19.75 -14.78
N GLN A 66 14.00 19.43 -13.84
CA GLN A 66 13.00 20.38 -13.37
C GLN A 66 13.56 21.26 -12.24
N PRO A 67 13.21 22.56 -12.23
CA PRO A 67 13.58 23.45 -11.14
C PRO A 67 12.81 23.04 -9.88
N VAL A 68 13.53 23.04 -8.77
CA VAL A 68 13.04 22.75 -7.43
C VAL A 68 13.24 24.00 -6.59
N VAL A 69 12.14 24.49 -6.02
CA VAL A 69 12.18 25.54 -5.02
C VAL A 69 12.35 24.85 -3.66
N SER A 70 13.46 25.10 -2.98
CA SER A 70 13.62 24.70 -1.58
C SER A 70 13.04 25.79 -0.68
N LEU A 71 12.14 25.38 0.22
CA LEU A 71 11.61 26.28 1.24
C LEU A 71 12.75 26.63 2.19
N ALA A 72 13.09 27.91 2.25
CA ALA A 72 13.97 28.39 3.27
C ALA A 72 13.22 28.61 4.59
N THR A 73 13.94 28.47 5.70
CA THR A 73 13.48 28.89 7.03
C THR A 73 13.23 30.39 7.07
N ALA A 74 12.56 30.89 8.12
CA ALA A 74 12.17 32.31 8.25
C ALA A 74 13.30 33.33 7.98
N ASP A 75 14.56 32.92 8.14
CA ASP A 75 15.76 33.78 8.01
C ASP A 75 16.55 33.60 6.69
N THR A 76 16.12 32.73 5.77
CA THR A 76 16.81 32.49 4.49
C THR A 76 15.86 32.76 3.31
N PRO A 77 16.32 33.33 2.18
CA PRO A 77 15.50 33.45 0.98
C PRO A 77 15.31 32.07 0.31
N PRO A 78 14.15 31.82 -0.35
CA PRO A 78 13.91 30.57 -1.07
C PRO A 78 14.96 30.38 -2.17
N ALA A 79 15.64 29.24 -2.14
CA ALA A 79 16.65 28.90 -3.14
C ALA A 79 16.02 28.06 -4.26
N ILE A 80 16.51 28.26 -5.49
CA ILE A 80 16.07 27.50 -6.66
C ILE A 80 17.27 26.71 -7.15
N SER A 81 17.10 25.39 -7.23
CA SER A 81 18.08 24.48 -7.81
C SER A 81 17.45 23.71 -8.96
N VAL A 82 18.25 23.30 -9.93
CA VAL A 82 17.84 22.35 -10.95
C VAL A 82 18.43 20.99 -10.61
N GLU A 83 17.56 20.00 -10.41
CA GLU A 83 18.02 18.68 -9.99
C GLU A 83 18.59 17.89 -11.17
N PRO A 84 19.81 17.33 -11.05
CA PRO A 84 20.48 16.67 -12.16
C PRO A 84 19.83 15.36 -12.58
N LEU A 85 19.06 14.75 -11.67
CA LEU A 85 18.46 13.44 -11.83
C LEU A 85 17.02 13.49 -11.36
N GLY A 86 16.15 12.75 -12.05
CA GLY A 86 14.83 12.48 -11.52
C GLY A 86 14.95 11.58 -10.29
N HIS A 87 14.22 11.88 -9.24
CA HIS A 87 14.31 11.14 -7.98
C HIS A 87 13.05 11.28 -7.13
N ALA A 88 12.88 10.34 -6.20
CA ALA A 88 11.98 10.51 -5.07
C ALA A 88 12.66 11.38 -4.02
N ARG A 89 12.08 12.54 -3.71
CA ARG A 89 12.58 13.55 -2.76
C ARG A 89 11.76 13.48 -1.48
N SER A 90 12.42 13.42 -0.34
CA SER A 90 11.75 13.58 0.96
C SER A 90 11.47 15.05 1.22
N ASP A 91 10.26 15.35 1.67
CA ASP A 91 9.80 16.70 1.91
C ASP A 91 9.97 17.04 3.41
N THR A 92 10.84 18.00 3.69
CA THR A 92 11.25 18.38 5.06
C THR A 92 10.12 18.95 5.88
N VAL A 93 9.06 19.45 5.24
CA VAL A 93 7.85 19.92 5.91
C VAL A 93 7.27 18.85 6.82
N TRP A 94 7.26 17.60 6.37
CA TRP A 94 6.68 16.48 7.13
C TRP A 94 7.60 15.98 8.24
N ALA A 95 8.83 16.49 8.37
CA ALA A 95 9.68 16.22 9.53
C ALA A 95 9.08 16.78 10.83
N THR A 96 8.15 17.74 10.73
CA THR A 96 7.42 18.31 11.88
C THR A 96 6.23 17.45 12.34
N SER A 97 5.87 16.39 11.59
CA SER A 97 4.78 15.49 11.98
C SER A 97 5.10 14.77 13.30
N ARG A 98 4.08 14.49 14.10
CA ARG A 98 4.21 13.73 15.35
C ARG A 98 3.69 12.32 15.12
N SER A 99 4.59 11.35 15.22
CA SER A 99 4.27 9.92 15.28
C SER A 99 3.97 9.51 16.73
N THR A 100 3.22 8.43 16.93
CA THR A 100 3.14 7.77 18.25
C THR A 100 4.34 6.89 18.55
N GLY A 101 5.35 6.90 17.66
CA GLY A 101 6.55 6.09 17.72
C GLY A 101 6.32 4.66 17.23
N GLU A 102 7.39 4.05 16.72
CA GLU A 102 7.43 2.62 16.42
C GLU A 102 7.90 1.86 17.67
N ARG A 103 7.31 0.68 17.93
CA ARG A 103 7.73 -0.19 19.05
C ARG A 103 8.76 -1.23 18.63
N ASP A 104 9.52 -0.93 17.59
CA ASP A 104 10.54 -1.84 17.11
C ASP A 104 11.74 -1.84 18.07
N SER A 105 12.20 -3.03 18.44
CA SER A 105 13.42 -3.20 19.23
C SER A 105 14.65 -2.85 18.37
N LYS A 106 15.79 -2.50 19.01
CA LYS A 106 17.12 -2.41 18.37
C LYS A 106 17.24 -1.23 17.36
N PRO A 107 18.37 -1.04 16.63
CA PRO A 107 18.61 0.11 15.74
C PRO A 107 17.54 0.44 14.69
N LEU A 108 16.56 -0.45 14.43
CA LEU A 108 15.45 -0.14 13.53
C LEU A 108 14.50 0.89 14.15
N GLY A 109 14.25 0.81 15.46
CA GLY A 109 13.40 1.74 16.21
C GLY A 109 14.09 3.02 16.67
N GLU A 110 15.37 3.24 16.30
CA GLU A 110 16.09 4.49 16.61
C GLU A 110 15.66 5.66 15.72
N VAL A 111 15.10 5.35 14.55
CA VAL A 111 14.56 6.33 13.60
C VAL A 111 13.04 6.22 13.62
N ASP A 112 12.33 7.34 13.73
CA ASP A 112 10.88 7.35 13.59
C ASP A 112 10.51 7.31 12.12
N ARG A 113 10.04 6.16 11.67
CA ARG A 113 9.78 5.86 10.26
C ARG A 113 8.31 6.03 9.88
N ALA A 114 7.40 6.01 10.85
CA ALA A 114 5.97 6.04 10.60
C ALA A 114 5.53 7.34 9.87
N GLY A 115 4.94 7.17 8.68
CA GLY A 115 4.51 8.26 7.82
C GLY A 115 5.66 8.96 7.09
N ARG A 116 6.85 8.34 7.04
CA ARG A 116 8.07 8.92 6.45
C ARG A 116 8.84 7.92 5.58
N VAL A 117 8.25 6.77 5.27
CA VAL A 117 8.91 5.70 4.53
C VAL A 117 8.54 5.74 3.06
N LEU A 118 9.58 5.69 2.22
CA LEU A 118 9.47 5.31 0.83
C LEU A 118 9.77 3.82 0.69
N ARG A 119 8.90 3.10 -0.02
CA ARG A 119 9.02 1.68 -0.28
C ARG A 119 9.15 1.42 -1.78
N THR A 120 10.03 0.49 -2.17
CA THR A 120 10.08 -0.01 -3.55
C THR A 120 9.05 -1.12 -3.78
N PRO A 121 8.65 -1.37 -5.04
CA PRO A 121 7.96 -2.61 -5.39
C PRO A 121 8.73 -3.86 -4.93
N LYS A 122 7.99 -4.93 -4.70
CA LYS A 122 8.54 -6.26 -4.41
C LYS A 122 9.08 -6.90 -5.68
N HIS A 123 10.31 -7.37 -5.66
CA HIS A 123 10.94 -8.12 -6.74
C HIS A 123 11.50 -9.44 -6.21
N ARG A 124 11.55 -10.46 -7.06
CA ARG A 124 12.20 -11.73 -6.73
C ARG A 124 13.66 -11.67 -7.15
N ILE A 125 14.57 -11.84 -6.19
CA ILE A 125 16.02 -11.66 -6.38
C ILE A 125 16.77 -12.92 -5.94
N THR A 126 17.83 -13.26 -6.66
CA THR A 126 18.73 -14.39 -6.37
C THR A 126 20.15 -13.96 -5.98
N GLU A 127 20.62 -12.81 -6.46
CA GLU A 127 22.05 -12.45 -6.39
C GLU A 127 22.46 -11.59 -5.18
N GLY A 128 21.50 -11.11 -4.39
CA GLY A 128 21.70 -10.54 -3.05
C GLY A 128 22.62 -9.32 -2.90
N VAL A 129 23.07 -8.69 -3.98
CA VAL A 129 23.82 -7.43 -3.96
C VAL A 129 22.94 -6.31 -4.46
N PHE A 130 22.80 -5.26 -3.66
CA PHE A 130 21.96 -4.09 -3.96
C PHE A 130 22.83 -2.83 -4.07
N TRP A 131 22.47 -2.00 -5.04
CA TRP A 131 23.06 -0.70 -5.29
C TRP A 131 21.96 0.35 -5.20
N HIS A 132 22.16 1.31 -4.30
CA HIS A 132 21.22 2.39 -4.02
C HIS A 132 21.83 3.71 -4.45
N ARG A 133 21.18 4.41 -5.38
CA ARG A 133 21.61 5.73 -5.81
C ARG A 133 20.87 6.78 -5.01
N VAL A 134 21.54 7.35 -4.01
CA VAL A 134 20.89 8.18 -2.99
C VAL A 134 21.66 9.46 -2.69
N ARG A 135 20.97 10.41 -2.05
CA ARG A 135 21.46 11.72 -1.60
C ARG A 135 20.88 12.05 -0.21
N GLY A 136 21.63 12.79 0.61
CA GLY A 136 21.25 13.18 1.97
C GLY A 136 21.61 12.14 3.02
N LYS A 137 20.97 12.27 4.20
CA LYS A 137 21.12 11.38 5.35
C LYS A 137 19.86 10.55 5.53
N LEU A 138 19.98 9.25 5.25
CA LEU A 138 18.84 8.33 5.24
C LEU A 138 19.22 6.95 5.78
N GLN A 139 18.20 6.24 6.25
CA GLN A 139 18.29 4.85 6.64
C GLN A 139 17.72 3.99 5.50
N ILE A 140 18.52 3.03 5.04
CA ILE A 140 18.15 2.05 4.01
C ILE A 140 17.88 0.73 4.73
N PHE A 141 16.70 0.16 4.51
CA PHE A 141 16.33 -1.13 5.06
C PHE A 141 15.84 -2.06 3.96
N VAL A 142 16.55 -3.18 3.77
CA VAL A 142 16.18 -4.20 2.77
C VAL A 142 15.36 -5.28 3.46
N VAL A 143 14.10 -5.39 3.07
CA VAL A 143 13.16 -6.37 3.60
C VAL A 143 13.14 -7.61 2.72
N VAL A 144 13.41 -8.76 3.31
CA VAL A 144 13.42 -10.06 2.65
C VAL A 144 12.20 -10.88 3.11
N ASP A 145 11.45 -11.42 2.16
CA ASP A 145 10.25 -12.25 2.32
C ASP A 145 9.19 -11.69 3.30
N SER A 146 9.00 -10.37 3.30
CA SER A 146 8.01 -9.70 4.17
C SER A 146 8.13 -10.09 5.64
N HIS A 147 9.35 -10.34 6.13
CA HIS A 147 9.63 -10.74 7.51
C HIS A 147 9.09 -12.14 7.89
N VAL A 148 8.54 -12.93 6.94
CA VAL A 148 7.95 -14.27 7.21
C VAL A 148 8.99 -15.28 7.71
N ILE A 149 10.29 -15.03 7.45
CA ILE A 149 11.41 -15.85 7.94
C ILE A 149 11.81 -15.47 9.38
N LEU A 150 11.28 -14.39 9.98
CA LEU A 150 11.84 -13.76 11.18
C LEU A 150 11.32 -14.32 12.51
N GLN A 151 11.61 -15.60 12.76
CA GLN A 151 11.57 -16.12 14.13
C GLN A 151 12.93 -16.32 14.80
N ARG A 152 14.08 -16.04 14.16
CA ARG A 152 15.39 -16.20 14.83
C ARG A 152 16.50 -15.23 14.38
N GLY A 153 16.84 -14.30 15.27
CA GLY A 153 18.25 -14.10 15.65
C GLY A 153 18.97 -12.81 15.19
N PRO A 154 20.20 -12.59 15.72
CA PRO A 154 21.00 -11.36 15.58
C PRO A 154 21.75 -11.23 14.24
N LEU A 155 21.31 -11.93 13.19
CA LEU A 155 22.06 -12.11 11.93
C LEU A 155 21.77 -11.06 10.85
N HIS A 156 20.82 -10.14 11.05
CA HIS A 156 20.33 -9.22 10.01
C HIS A 156 20.88 -7.79 10.10
N GLY A 157 22.01 -7.57 10.77
CA GLY A 157 22.64 -6.25 10.85
C GLY A 157 22.97 -5.65 9.48
N HIS A 158 23.15 -6.48 8.44
CA HIS A 158 23.44 -6.02 7.08
C HIS A 158 22.22 -5.52 6.30
N ASN A 159 20.99 -5.85 6.74
CA ASN A 159 19.76 -5.39 6.08
C ASN A 159 19.51 -3.91 6.33
N LEU A 160 20.08 -3.36 7.40
CA LEU A 160 19.92 -1.98 7.81
C LEU A 160 21.24 -1.24 7.60
N GLN A 161 21.21 -0.16 6.81
CA GLN A 161 22.37 0.68 6.57
C GLN A 161 21.98 2.15 6.67
N THR A 162 22.61 2.87 7.61
CA THR A 162 22.49 4.32 7.70
C THR A 162 23.59 4.96 6.85
N VAL A 163 23.22 5.90 5.98
CA VAL A 163 24.16 6.61 5.10
C VAL A 163 24.02 8.11 5.23
N ASP A 164 25.14 8.81 5.12
CA ASP A 164 25.22 10.26 4.98
C ASP A 164 26.14 10.58 3.80
N THR A 165 25.54 11.05 2.72
CA THR A 165 26.23 11.40 1.48
C THR A 165 26.64 12.88 1.43
N LYS A 166 26.42 13.64 2.51
CA LYS A 166 26.70 15.09 2.60
C LYS A 166 26.05 15.89 1.46
N GLY A 167 24.87 15.45 1.02
CA GLY A 167 24.10 16.11 -0.05
C GLY A 167 24.62 15.84 -1.47
N GLN A 168 25.54 14.90 -1.68
CA GLN A 168 25.99 14.50 -3.01
C GLN A 168 25.34 13.19 -3.46
N TRP A 169 25.15 13.02 -4.77
CA TRP A 169 24.67 11.76 -5.34
C TRP A 169 25.77 10.71 -5.27
N GLN A 170 25.50 9.60 -4.60
CA GLN A 170 26.45 8.49 -4.45
C GLN A 170 25.75 7.14 -4.62
N TRP A 171 26.51 6.18 -5.14
CA TRP A 171 26.11 4.77 -5.14
C TRP A 171 26.53 4.13 -3.83
N ILE A 172 25.54 3.62 -3.10
CA ILE A 172 25.74 2.87 -1.86
C ILE A 172 25.57 1.39 -2.17
N LYS A 173 26.57 0.59 -1.83
CA LYS A 173 26.51 -0.87 -1.92
C LYS A 173 25.97 -1.46 -0.63
N GLN A 174 25.04 -2.40 -0.75
CA GLN A 174 24.56 -3.24 0.34
C GLN A 174 24.64 -4.72 -0.08
N ASP A 175 25.40 -5.52 0.68
CA ASP A 175 25.69 -6.92 0.34
C ASP A 175 24.96 -7.87 1.30
N LEU A 176 23.94 -8.55 0.78
CA LEU A 176 23.09 -9.52 1.47
C LEU A 176 23.22 -10.92 0.88
N ARG A 177 24.32 -11.21 0.16
CA ARG A 177 24.54 -12.55 -0.41
C ARG A 177 24.46 -13.64 0.64
N ARG A 178 24.93 -13.39 1.86
CA ARG A 178 24.84 -14.37 2.96
C ARG A 178 23.40 -14.72 3.33
N ASP A 179 22.49 -13.75 3.24
CA ASP A 179 21.09 -13.91 3.66
C ASP A 179 20.19 -14.46 2.53
N ILE A 180 20.62 -14.34 1.26
CA ILE A 180 19.82 -14.67 0.06
C ILE A 180 20.29 -15.96 -0.65
N LYS A 181 21.50 -16.44 -0.38
CA LYS A 181 22.21 -17.47 -1.18
C LYS A 181 21.58 -18.87 -1.18
N ASP A 182 20.83 -19.25 -0.15
CA ASP A 182 20.46 -20.66 0.05
C ASP A 182 19.10 -21.05 -0.57
N TRP A 183 18.50 -20.16 -1.38
CA TRP A 183 17.15 -20.38 -1.90
C TRP A 183 17.06 -20.50 -3.43
N PRO A 184 16.75 -21.68 -3.98
CA PRO A 184 16.75 -21.92 -5.43
C PRO A 184 15.67 -21.15 -6.20
N THR A 185 14.65 -20.61 -5.53
CA THR A 185 13.61 -19.76 -6.15
C THR A 185 13.81 -18.27 -5.91
N GLY A 186 14.93 -17.88 -5.29
CA GLY A 186 15.17 -16.51 -4.88
C GLY A 186 14.21 -16.03 -3.79
N HIS A 187 14.51 -14.87 -3.23
CA HIS A 187 13.72 -14.24 -2.19
C HIS A 187 12.94 -13.05 -2.73
N VAL A 188 11.78 -12.79 -2.15
CA VAL A 188 11.00 -11.60 -2.45
C VAL A 188 11.55 -10.46 -1.63
N VAL A 189 12.09 -9.45 -2.29
CA VAL A 189 12.75 -8.32 -1.65
C VAL A 189 12.05 -7.01 -2.01
N HIS A 190 11.94 -6.12 -1.03
CA HIS A 190 11.67 -4.71 -1.26
C HIS A 190 12.58 -3.87 -0.36
N VAL A 191 12.83 -2.62 -0.74
CA VAL A 191 13.67 -1.69 0.02
C VAL A 191 12.82 -0.58 0.60
N GLU A 192 13.10 -0.22 1.84
CA GLU A 192 12.47 0.87 2.58
C GLU A 192 13.52 1.95 2.87
N TYR A 193 13.17 3.19 2.60
CA TYR A 193 13.99 4.37 2.83
C TYR A 193 13.30 5.29 3.81
N ALA A 194 14.00 5.69 4.87
CA ALA A 194 13.54 6.68 5.82
C ALA A 194 14.56 7.83 5.90
N ALA A 195 14.10 9.07 5.67
CA ALA A 195 14.94 10.25 5.86
C ALA A 195 15.14 10.49 7.37
N ILE A 196 16.40 10.66 7.79
CA ILE A 196 16.71 10.90 9.21
C ILE A 196 16.73 12.40 9.51
N GLU A 197 17.44 13.16 8.68
CA GLU A 197 17.67 14.59 8.90
C GLU A 197 17.81 15.31 7.55
N GLY A 198 17.13 16.45 7.44
CA GLY A 198 17.13 17.25 6.23
C GLY A 198 16.44 16.57 5.06
N GLU A 199 16.81 17.00 3.86
CA GLU A 199 16.28 16.47 2.62
C GLU A 199 17.08 15.23 2.17
N ALA A 200 16.37 14.18 1.79
CA ALA A 200 16.93 12.97 1.21
C ALA A 200 16.36 12.73 -0.19
N GLY A 201 17.15 12.11 -1.06
CA GLY A 201 16.79 11.78 -2.43
C GLY A 201 17.12 10.34 -2.77
N VAL A 202 16.22 9.65 -3.45
CA VAL A 202 16.42 8.29 -3.98
C VAL A 202 16.14 8.30 -5.47
N ALA A 203 17.16 8.07 -6.29
CA ALA A 203 17.04 8.08 -7.75
C ALA A 203 16.73 6.69 -8.32
N GLU A 204 17.53 5.69 -7.94
CA GLU A 204 17.45 4.33 -8.49
C GLU A 204 17.86 3.30 -7.44
N THR A 205 17.25 2.11 -7.50
CA THR A 205 17.60 0.93 -6.71
C THR A 205 17.74 -0.26 -7.64
N VAL A 206 18.93 -0.86 -7.67
CA VAL A 206 19.26 -1.96 -8.60
C VAL A 206 19.87 -3.13 -7.84
N ALA A 207 19.42 -4.34 -8.13
CA ALA A 207 20.10 -5.55 -7.72
C ALA A 207 21.03 -6.02 -8.85
N SER A 208 22.34 -6.04 -8.57
CA SER A 208 23.40 -6.41 -9.51
C SER A 208 24.70 -6.71 -8.77
N LEU A 209 25.48 -7.66 -9.27
CA LEU A 209 26.82 -7.97 -8.74
C LEU A 209 27.81 -6.83 -8.95
N GLU A 210 27.66 -6.08 -10.05
CA GLU A 210 28.53 -4.96 -10.43
C GLU A 210 27.85 -3.62 -10.21
N GLN A 211 28.65 -2.57 -9.98
CA GLN A 211 28.12 -1.23 -9.81
C GLN A 211 27.56 -0.72 -11.15
N PRO A 212 26.30 -0.24 -11.18
CA PRO A 212 25.72 0.31 -12.41
C PRO A 212 26.52 1.51 -12.92
N GLN A 213 26.89 1.48 -14.20
CA GLN A 213 27.57 2.60 -14.87
C GLN A 213 26.52 3.54 -15.49
N ARG A 214 25.90 4.39 -14.66
CA ARG A 214 25.02 5.47 -15.13
C ARG A 214 25.79 6.77 -15.25
N VAL A 215 25.53 7.55 -16.30
CA VAL A 215 26.18 8.85 -16.55
C VAL A 215 25.20 9.98 -16.27
N ASP A 216 25.68 11.00 -15.56
CA ASP A 216 24.86 12.12 -15.10
C ASP A 216 24.80 13.21 -16.19
N PRO A 217 23.64 13.83 -16.41
CA PRO A 217 23.56 15.01 -17.27
C PRO A 217 24.49 16.12 -16.74
N SER A 218 25.30 16.70 -17.62
CA SER A 218 26.28 17.74 -17.25
C SER A 218 25.68 19.13 -17.11
N TRP A 219 24.59 19.42 -17.84
CA TRP A 219 23.97 20.75 -17.91
C TRP A 219 23.36 21.25 -16.58
N PRO A 220 22.74 20.42 -15.71
CA PRO A 220 22.16 20.90 -14.44
C PRO A 220 23.26 21.36 -13.47
N LYS A 221 24.44 20.73 -13.53
CA LYS A 221 25.62 21.16 -12.77
C LYS A 221 26.10 22.53 -13.23
N ALA A 222 26.15 22.77 -14.54
CA ALA A 222 26.50 24.07 -15.10
C ALA A 222 25.46 25.15 -14.75
N MET A 223 24.17 24.82 -14.83
CA MET A 223 23.06 25.70 -14.44
C MET A 223 23.13 26.09 -12.97
N ASN A 224 23.29 25.13 -12.05
CA ASN A 224 23.40 25.41 -10.62
C ASN A 224 24.66 26.22 -10.27
N ALA A 225 25.78 25.97 -10.98
CA ALA A 225 26.99 26.77 -10.81
C ALA A 225 26.79 28.22 -11.26
N ALA A 226 26.05 28.43 -12.36
CA ALA A 226 25.68 29.77 -12.82
C ALA A 226 24.71 30.46 -11.85
N LEU A 227 23.74 29.73 -11.27
CA LEU A 227 22.82 30.25 -10.27
C LEU A 227 23.49 30.65 -8.96
N ALA A 228 24.57 29.95 -8.58
CA ALA A 228 25.36 30.26 -7.40
C ALA A 228 26.39 31.38 -7.63
N ALA A 229 26.59 31.83 -8.87
CA ALA A 229 27.52 32.91 -9.17
C ALA A 229 26.86 34.27 -8.89
N ASP A 230 27.59 35.20 -8.27
CA ASP A 230 27.17 36.60 -8.01
C ASP A 230 27.01 37.44 -9.29
N THR A 231 26.99 36.81 -10.46
CA THR A 231 26.89 37.46 -11.78
C THR A 231 25.45 37.64 -12.25
N ILE A 232 24.46 37.11 -11.52
CA ILE A 232 23.05 37.20 -11.91
C ILE A 232 22.46 38.53 -11.43
N ASP A 233 21.94 39.32 -12.39
CA ASP A 233 21.12 40.48 -12.08
C ASP A 233 19.70 40.06 -11.69
N TRP A 234 19.49 39.94 -10.39
CA TRP A 234 18.18 39.66 -9.83
C TRP A 234 17.18 40.80 -10.03
N GLN A 235 17.57 42.00 -10.44
CA GLN A 235 16.62 43.09 -10.72
C GLN A 235 16.00 43.02 -12.12
N SER A 236 16.49 42.12 -12.97
CA SER A 236 15.97 41.91 -14.33
C SER A 236 14.55 41.32 -14.38
N GLU A 237 13.82 41.57 -15.49
CA GLU A 237 12.47 41.04 -15.75
C GLU A 237 12.37 39.50 -15.61
N PRO A 238 13.28 38.67 -16.16
CA PRO A 238 13.24 37.23 -15.98
C PRO A 238 13.37 36.80 -14.51
N ALA A 239 14.19 37.50 -13.72
CA ALA A 239 14.35 37.23 -12.29
C ALA A 239 13.12 37.63 -11.47
N ALA A 240 12.39 38.69 -11.87
CA ALA A 240 11.14 39.09 -11.24
C ALA A 240 10.05 38.02 -11.43
N ALA A 241 9.94 37.44 -12.63
CA ALA A 241 9.00 36.35 -12.91
C ALA A 241 9.30 35.11 -12.05
N VAL A 242 10.58 34.72 -11.95
CA VAL A 242 11.02 33.58 -11.13
C VAL A 242 10.68 33.79 -9.65
N ARG A 243 10.92 35.00 -9.10
CA ARG A 243 10.54 35.34 -7.72
C ARG A 243 9.05 35.27 -7.47
N ALA A 244 8.23 35.79 -8.40
CA ALA A 244 6.79 35.79 -8.26
C ALA A 244 6.23 34.36 -8.18
N THR A 245 6.68 33.47 -9.08
CA THR A 245 6.28 32.06 -9.09
C THR A 245 6.78 31.33 -7.84
N ALA A 246 8.02 31.57 -7.40
CA ALA A 246 8.55 30.99 -6.17
C ALA A 246 7.78 31.45 -4.92
N ALA A 247 7.40 32.73 -4.84
CA ALA A 247 6.62 33.28 -3.72
C ALA A 247 5.19 32.69 -3.68
N ALA A 248 4.55 32.56 -4.84
CA ALA A 248 3.25 31.90 -4.96
C ALA A 248 3.32 30.43 -4.49
N TYR A 249 4.37 29.72 -4.90
CA TYR A 249 4.63 28.34 -4.46
C TYR A 249 4.83 28.23 -2.94
N VAL A 250 5.66 29.10 -2.36
CA VAL A 250 5.89 29.13 -0.90
C VAL A 250 4.57 29.37 -0.15
N THR A 251 3.73 30.28 -0.65
CA THR A 251 2.44 30.62 -0.04
C THR A 251 1.45 29.45 -0.10
N ASP A 252 1.31 28.82 -1.27
CA ASP A 252 0.47 27.62 -1.47
C ASP A 252 0.91 26.48 -0.56
N ARG A 253 2.22 26.23 -0.48
CA ARG A 253 2.82 25.23 0.41
C ARG A 253 2.54 25.54 1.87
N ALA A 254 2.70 26.78 2.31
CA ALA A 254 2.40 27.18 3.69
C ALA A 254 0.92 26.95 4.04
N ALA A 255 -0.01 27.20 3.11
CA ALA A 255 -1.43 26.94 3.31
C ALA A 255 -1.73 25.45 3.48
N VAL A 256 -1.13 24.58 2.65
CA VAL A 256 -1.26 23.12 2.76
C VAL A 256 -0.77 22.63 4.13
N VAL A 257 0.35 23.17 4.62
CA VAL A 257 0.89 22.80 5.93
C VAL A 257 0.01 23.29 7.07
N ALA A 258 -0.57 24.48 6.95
CA ALA A 258 -1.47 25.04 7.97
C ALA A 258 -2.76 24.22 8.13
N ASP A 259 -3.29 23.66 7.03
CA ASP A 259 -4.47 22.78 7.06
C ASP A 259 -4.12 21.32 7.45
N ALA A 260 -2.85 20.93 7.32
CA ALA A 260 -2.43 19.57 7.60
C ALA A 260 -2.53 19.22 9.10
N ARG A 261 -3.14 18.06 9.38
CA ARG A 261 -3.13 17.47 10.73
C ARG A 261 -1.79 16.78 10.97
N LEU A 262 -0.86 17.50 11.60
CA LEU A 262 0.50 17.02 11.89
C LEU A 262 0.56 15.95 12.99
N ALA A 263 -0.47 15.82 13.81
CA ALA A 263 -0.61 14.73 14.78
C ALA A 263 -1.63 13.72 14.25
N SER A 264 -1.16 12.51 13.93
CA SER A 264 -2.01 11.43 13.46
C SER A 264 -2.53 10.58 14.62
N ALA A 265 -3.83 10.30 14.65
CA ALA A 265 -4.36 9.22 15.48
C ALA A 265 -3.96 7.90 14.81
N THR A 266 -3.16 7.07 15.49
CA THR A 266 -2.71 5.83 14.88
C THR A 266 -3.85 4.84 14.74
N ALA A 267 -4.11 4.47 13.48
CA ALA A 267 -4.95 3.36 13.11
C ALA A 267 -4.10 2.37 12.31
N PRO A 268 -4.21 1.05 12.56
CA PRO A 268 -3.62 0.06 11.67
C PRO A 268 -4.15 0.29 10.25
N ALA A 269 -3.24 0.61 9.33
CA ALA A 269 -3.55 0.78 7.92
C ALA A 269 -2.66 -0.15 7.11
N LEU A 270 -3.17 -0.64 5.98
CA LEU A 270 -2.42 -1.52 5.09
C LEU A 270 -2.23 -0.84 3.75
N LEU A 271 -1.00 -0.37 3.51
CA LEU A 271 -0.60 0.28 2.27
C LEU A 271 -0.74 -0.68 1.09
N ASP A 272 -1.28 -0.19 -0.02
CA ASP A 272 -1.34 -0.96 -1.24
C ASP A 272 0.05 -1.09 -1.87
N GLY A 273 0.41 -2.30 -2.24
CA GLY A 273 1.70 -2.62 -2.87
C GLY A 273 1.49 -3.32 -4.20
N ASN A 274 2.53 -3.94 -4.72
CA ASN A 274 2.40 -4.85 -5.84
C ASN A 274 2.22 -6.30 -5.33
N GLY A 275 1.23 -6.99 -5.89
CA GLY A 275 1.07 -8.43 -5.66
C GLY A 275 2.10 -9.21 -6.48
N ILE A 276 2.53 -10.34 -5.95
CA ILE A 276 3.45 -11.27 -6.60
C ILE A 276 2.82 -12.66 -6.68
N ASP A 277 3.14 -13.38 -7.73
CA ASP A 277 2.77 -14.80 -7.85
C ASP A 277 3.56 -15.63 -6.82
N GLN A 278 2.91 -16.67 -6.31
CA GLN A 278 3.46 -17.54 -5.27
C GLN A 278 3.68 -18.94 -5.81
N PHE A 279 4.52 -19.73 -5.16
CA PHE A 279 4.70 -21.13 -5.52
C PHE A 279 3.78 -22.03 -4.71
N VAL A 280 3.29 -23.11 -5.33
CA VAL A 280 2.68 -24.21 -4.59
C VAL A 280 3.77 -24.88 -3.75
N LEU A 281 3.69 -24.77 -2.43
CA LEU A 281 4.70 -25.34 -1.54
C LEU A 281 4.46 -26.84 -1.37
N LEU A 282 5.34 -27.68 -1.93
CA LEU A 282 5.18 -29.13 -1.87
C LEU A 282 5.30 -29.60 -0.42
N LYS A 283 4.24 -30.27 0.07
CA LYS A 283 4.06 -30.64 1.49
C LYS A 283 4.23 -29.45 2.46
N GLY A 284 3.89 -28.23 2.04
CA GLY A 284 4.01 -27.02 2.86
C GLY A 284 5.45 -26.55 3.12
N SER A 285 6.44 -27.14 2.46
CA SER A 285 7.84 -26.76 2.65
C SER A 285 8.20 -25.61 1.72
N ALA A 286 8.58 -24.47 2.30
CA ALA A 286 9.05 -23.32 1.54
C ALA A 286 10.29 -23.69 0.68
N ALA A 287 11.17 -24.57 1.19
CA ALA A 287 12.38 -25.02 0.49
C ALA A 287 12.10 -25.95 -0.71
N ARG A 288 10.85 -26.38 -0.91
CA ARG A 288 10.44 -27.25 -2.03
C ARG A 288 9.28 -26.60 -2.81
N PRO A 289 9.57 -25.50 -3.50
CA PRO A 289 8.58 -24.83 -4.35
C PRO A 289 8.24 -25.74 -5.54
N GLY A 290 6.95 -25.84 -5.84
CA GLY A 290 6.39 -26.52 -7.01
C GLY A 290 6.08 -25.51 -8.11
N ALA A 291 4.98 -25.75 -8.84
CA ALA A 291 4.52 -24.85 -9.89
C ALA A 291 4.17 -23.45 -9.35
N VAL A 292 4.36 -22.42 -10.18
CA VAL A 292 3.87 -21.07 -9.89
C VAL A 292 2.35 -21.10 -9.87
N SER A 293 1.77 -20.58 -8.80
CA SER A 293 0.35 -20.25 -8.67
C SER A 293 0.18 -18.77 -9.00
N PRO A 294 -0.36 -18.42 -10.18
CA PRO A 294 -0.60 -17.04 -10.52
C PRO A 294 -1.62 -16.41 -9.56
N ARG A 295 -1.54 -15.10 -9.37
CA ARG A 295 -2.58 -14.33 -8.70
C ARG A 295 -3.86 -14.39 -9.53
N ARG A 296 -4.90 -14.98 -8.95
CA ARG A 296 -6.22 -15.09 -9.54
C ARG A 296 -7.25 -15.43 -8.47
N PHE A 297 -8.53 -15.35 -8.82
CA PHE A 297 -9.61 -15.84 -7.97
C PHE A 297 -9.75 -17.38 -8.08
N LEU A 298 -10.66 -17.96 -7.32
CA LEU A 298 -10.87 -19.40 -7.35
C LEU A 298 -11.40 -19.84 -8.71
N GLU A 299 -10.63 -20.68 -9.41
CA GLU A 299 -10.98 -21.25 -10.72
C GLU A 299 -12.31 -22.02 -10.71
N ALA A 300 -12.68 -22.60 -9.57
CA ALA A 300 -13.96 -23.28 -9.40
C ALA A 300 -15.17 -22.33 -9.44
N ILE A 301 -14.98 -21.02 -9.25
CA ILE A 301 -16.05 -20.01 -9.25
C ILE A 301 -16.05 -19.25 -10.57
N ASP A 302 -14.90 -18.70 -10.97
CA ASP A 302 -14.80 -17.83 -12.15
C ASP A 302 -14.35 -18.57 -13.43
N GLY A 303 -14.10 -19.88 -13.33
CA GLY A 303 -13.60 -20.67 -14.46
C GLY A 303 -12.11 -20.41 -14.77
N PRO A 304 -11.63 -20.95 -15.90
CA PRO A 304 -10.23 -20.80 -16.33
C PRO A 304 -9.91 -19.44 -16.96
N ASP A 305 -10.90 -18.80 -17.60
CA ASP A 305 -10.74 -17.54 -18.35
C ASP A 305 -10.92 -16.29 -17.46
N GLN A 306 -10.16 -16.23 -16.38
CA GLN A 306 -10.23 -15.13 -15.42
C GLN A 306 -9.49 -13.88 -15.93
N PRO A 307 -9.94 -12.67 -15.57
CA PRO A 307 -9.20 -11.46 -15.89
C PRO A 307 -7.83 -11.45 -15.22
N THR A 308 -6.85 -10.87 -15.89
CA THR A 308 -5.52 -10.63 -15.33
C THR A 308 -5.60 -9.55 -14.26
N TRP A 309 -4.96 -9.78 -13.12
CA TRP A 309 -4.93 -8.84 -12.01
C TRP A 309 -3.88 -7.76 -12.27
N PRO A 310 -4.12 -6.49 -11.89
CA PRO A 310 -3.16 -5.43 -12.15
C PRO A 310 -1.78 -5.74 -11.54
N GLU A 311 -0.74 -5.42 -12.31
CA GLU A 311 0.64 -5.68 -11.89
C GLU A 311 1.07 -4.75 -10.74
N HIS A 312 0.55 -3.53 -10.71
CA HIS A 312 0.92 -2.49 -9.75
C HIS A 312 -0.09 -2.32 -8.60
N SER A 313 -0.98 -3.31 -8.39
CA SER A 313 -1.89 -3.38 -7.25
C SER A 313 -1.65 -4.67 -6.46
N SER A 314 -2.10 -4.70 -5.21
CA SER A 314 -1.99 -5.92 -4.40
C SER A 314 -2.96 -7.01 -4.87
N GLY A 315 -3.99 -6.64 -5.64
CA GLY A 315 -5.11 -7.51 -5.95
C GLY A 315 -6.24 -7.49 -4.93
N ARG A 316 -6.09 -6.79 -3.79
CA ARG A 316 -7.08 -6.85 -2.69
C ARG A 316 -8.43 -6.24 -3.07
N LEU A 317 -8.41 -5.15 -3.83
CA LEU A 317 -9.64 -4.51 -4.30
C LEU A 317 -10.34 -5.42 -5.31
N GLU A 318 -9.57 -5.95 -6.25
CA GLU A 318 -10.04 -6.88 -7.27
C GLU A 318 -10.61 -8.16 -6.65
N LEU A 319 -9.96 -8.67 -5.60
CA LEU A 319 -10.48 -9.77 -4.78
C LEU A 319 -11.81 -9.41 -4.13
N ALA A 320 -11.90 -8.23 -3.51
CA ALA A 320 -13.13 -7.79 -2.83
C ALA A 320 -14.29 -7.62 -3.80
N ASP A 321 -14.03 -7.00 -4.96
CA ASP A 321 -15.00 -6.81 -6.03
C ASP A 321 -15.48 -8.17 -6.57
N ARG A 322 -14.58 -9.15 -6.73
CA ARG A 322 -14.93 -10.51 -7.17
C ARG A 322 -15.68 -11.33 -6.13
N VAL A 323 -15.36 -11.16 -4.86
CA VAL A 323 -16.09 -11.81 -3.76
C VAL A 323 -17.53 -11.30 -3.69
N LEU A 324 -17.75 -10.01 -3.96
CA LEU A 324 -19.06 -9.36 -3.92
C LEU A 324 -19.77 -9.29 -5.27
N ASP A 325 -19.19 -9.88 -6.32
CA ASP A 325 -19.77 -9.91 -7.65
C ASP A 325 -21.16 -10.59 -7.62
N PRO A 326 -22.20 -10.01 -8.23
CA PRO A 326 -23.52 -10.63 -8.32
C PRO A 326 -23.52 -12.03 -8.97
N ALA A 327 -22.54 -12.33 -9.82
CA ALA A 327 -22.34 -13.66 -10.41
C ALA A 327 -21.84 -14.70 -9.40
N ASN A 328 -21.33 -14.27 -8.24
CA ASN A 328 -20.91 -15.14 -7.14
C ASN A 328 -22.04 -15.30 -6.11
N PRO A 329 -22.83 -16.40 -6.15
CA PRO A 329 -23.96 -16.59 -5.24
C PRO A 329 -23.54 -16.98 -3.81
N LEU A 330 -22.26 -17.31 -3.58
CA LEU A 330 -21.83 -17.86 -2.29
C LEU A 330 -21.81 -16.79 -1.20
N ALA A 331 -21.36 -15.58 -1.50
CA ALA A 331 -21.21 -14.53 -0.51
C ALA A 331 -22.55 -14.16 0.15
N SER A 332 -23.59 -13.94 -0.66
CA SER A 332 -24.93 -13.62 -0.16
C SER A 332 -25.57 -14.79 0.60
N ARG A 333 -25.45 -16.03 0.11
CA ARG A 333 -25.92 -17.23 0.80
C ARG A 333 -25.27 -17.41 2.17
N VAL A 334 -23.95 -17.25 2.27
CA VAL A 334 -23.21 -17.38 3.53
C VAL A 334 -23.68 -16.32 4.54
N VAL A 335 -23.80 -15.06 4.10
CA VAL A 335 -24.24 -13.96 4.99
C VAL A 335 -25.66 -14.20 5.48
N VAL A 336 -26.60 -14.53 4.59
CA VAL A 336 -28.00 -14.79 4.96
C VAL A 336 -28.10 -16.00 5.89
N ASN A 337 -27.37 -17.09 5.63
CA ASN A 337 -27.39 -18.26 6.49
C ASN A 337 -26.80 -17.97 7.88
N ARG A 338 -25.76 -17.12 7.96
CA ARG A 338 -25.21 -16.66 9.24
C ARG A 338 -26.20 -15.77 10.00
N LEU A 339 -26.88 -14.84 9.31
CA LEU A 339 -27.96 -14.05 9.93
C LEU A 339 -29.06 -14.95 10.48
N TRP A 340 -29.49 -15.94 9.68
CA TRP A 340 -30.47 -16.94 10.10
C TRP A 340 -30.00 -17.72 11.33
N HIS A 341 -28.75 -18.20 11.32
CA HIS A 341 -28.14 -18.88 12.46
C HIS A 341 -28.10 -18.00 13.71
N HIS A 342 -27.70 -16.73 13.58
CA HIS A 342 -27.68 -15.79 14.71
C HIS A 342 -29.07 -15.46 15.24
N LEU A 343 -30.13 -15.66 14.46
CA LEU A 343 -31.51 -15.40 14.84
C LEU A 343 -32.16 -16.67 15.44
N PHE A 344 -32.10 -17.80 14.77
CA PHE A 344 -32.75 -19.06 15.16
C PHE A 344 -31.85 -20.02 15.95
N GLY A 345 -30.56 -19.73 16.10
CA GLY A 345 -29.57 -20.61 16.75
C GLY A 345 -29.04 -21.74 15.86
N ARG A 346 -29.66 -21.99 14.70
CA ARG A 346 -29.23 -22.97 13.69
C ARG A 346 -29.43 -22.35 12.31
N GLY A 347 -28.43 -22.47 11.43
CA GLY A 347 -28.55 -22.04 10.03
C GLY A 347 -29.49 -22.94 9.22
N LEU A 348 -30.02 -22.42 8.12
CA LEU A 348 -30.75 -23.23 7.12
C LEU A 348 -29.83 -24.33 6.56
N VAL A 349 -28.57 -23.96 6.31
CA VAL A 349 -27.45 -24.89 6.16
C VAL A 349 -26.75 -24.97 7.53
N PRO A 350 -26.73 -26.15 8.19
CA PRO A 350 -26.15 -26.28 9.53
C PRO A 350 -24.67 -25.92 9.58
N THR A 351 -23.92 -26.25 8.53
CA THR A 351 -22.50 -25.91 8.37
C THR A 351 -22.35 -24.48 7.85
N THR A 352 -22.47 -23.50 8.73
CA THR A 352 -22.41 -22.06 8.42
C THR A 352 -21.16 -21.61 7.67
N ASP A 353 -20.05 -22.34 7.81
CA ASP A 353 -18.77 -22.03 7.19
C ASP A 353 -18.41 -22.95 6.01
N ASN A 354 -19.25 -23.94 5.68
CA ASN A 354 -18.97 -24.91 4.63
C ASN A 354 -20.21 -25.23 3.79
N PHE A 355 -20.26 -24.63 2.61
CA PHE A 355 -21.27 -24.87 1.58
C PHE A 355 -20.79 -25.84 0.48
N GLY A 356 -19.59 -26.41 0.65
CA GLY A 356 -19.01 -27.36 -0.29
C GLY A 356 -19.44 -28.81 -0.04
N LYS A 357 -18.79 -29.76 -0.71
CA LYS A 357 -19.07 -31.21 -0.58
C LYS A 357 -18.89 -31.77 0.83
N LEU A 358 -18.10 -31.08 1.67
CA LEU A 358 -17.86 -31.44 3.06
C LEU A 358 -18.86 -30.79 4.03
N GLY A 359 -19.75 -29.93 3.53
CA GLY A 359 -20.83 -29.33 4.29
C GLY A 359 -22.05 -30.26 4.39
N GLU A 360 -22.90 -29.99 5.38
CA GLU A 360 -24.20 -30.66 5.49
C GLU A 360 -25.22 -29.96 4.60
N PRO A 361 -26.01 -30.67 3.78
CA PRO A 361 -27.09 -30.05 3.03
C PRO A 361 -28.19 -29.53 3.98
N PRO A 362 -29.04 -28.59 3.51
CA PRO A 362 -30.24 -28.22 4.24
C PRO A 362 -31.11 -29.44 4.56
N ALA A 363 -31.88 -29.33 5.64
CA ALA A 363 -32.74 -30.41 6.10
C ALA A 363 -33.82 -30.83 5.09
N ASP A 364 -34.25 -29.91 4.21
CA ASP A 364 -35.27 -30.14 3.18
C ASP A 364 -35.05 -29.20 1.97
N PRO A 365 -35.48 -29.56 0.74
CA PRO A 365 -35.34 -28.68 -0.43
C PRO A 365 -36.01 -27.31 -0.28
N GLN A 366 -37.07 -27.18 0.54
CA GLN A 366 -37.69 -25.88 0.79
C GLN A 366 -36.77 -24.93 1.56
N ALA A 367 -35.94 -25.45 2.47
CA ALA A 367 -34.96 -24.65 3.19
C ALA A 367 -33.87 -24.13 2.25
N GLN A 368 -33.46 -24.93 1.25
CA GLN A 368 -32.56 -24.48 0.19
C GLN A 368 -33.19 -23.37 -0.65
N ALA A 369 -34.43 -23.57 -1.12
CA ALA A 369 -35.14 -22.58 -1.92
C ALA A 369 -35.37 -21.26 -1.15
N LEU A 370 -35.64 -21.34 0.17
CA LEU A 370 -35.75 -20.19 1.04
C LEU A 370 -34.42 -19.43 1.15
N LEU A 371 -33.32 -20.15 1.36
CA LEU A 371 -31.99 -19.53 1.41
C LEU A 371 -31.68 -18.81 0.10
N ASP A 372 -31.97 -19.44 -1.04
CA ASP A 372 -31.75 -18.85 -2.35
C ASP A 372 -32.62 -17.60 -2.56
N HIS A 373 -33.89 -17.64 -2.17
CA HIS A 373 -34.78 -16.49 -2.23
C HIS A 373 -34.28 -15.31 -1.39
N LEU A 374 -33.88 -15.58 -0.14
CA LEU A 374 -33.36 -14.55 0.77
C LEU A 374 -32.01 -14.00 0.29
N ALA A 375 -31.14 -14.84 -0.28
CA ALA A 375 -29.85 -14.44 -0.83
C ALA A 375 -30.00 -13.49 -2.03
N VAL A 376 -30.93 -13.77 -2.96
CA VAL A 376 -31.23 -12.86 -4.08
C VAL A 376 -31.75 -11.53 -3.57
N ARG A 377 -32.73 -11.55 -2.66
CA ARG A 377 -33.27 -10.30 -2.07
C ARG A 377 -32.23 -9.49 -1.32
N PHE A 378 -31.29 -10.16 -0.64
CA PHE A 378 -30.22 -9.47 0.06
C PHE A 378 -29.37 -8.60 -0.87
N ILE A 379 -29.09 -9.10 -2.07
CA ILE A 379 -28.36 -8.37 -3.12
C ILE A 379 -29.23 -7.22 -3.66
N GLU A 380 -30.49 -7.50 -4.02
CA GLU A 380 -31.44 -6.51 -4.55
C GLU A 380 -31.67 -5.32 -3.60
N GLU A 381 -31.65 -5.56 -2.29
CA GLU A 381 -31.84 -4.52 -1.28
C GLU A 381 -30.55 -3.75 -0.90
N GLY A 382 -29.44 -4.05 -1.58
CA GLY A 382 -28.15 -3.38 -1.43
C GLY A 382 -27.35 -3.84 -0.20
N TRP A 383 -27.35 -5.15 0.10
CA TRP A 383 -26.57 -5.75 1.20
C TRP A 383 -26.93 -5.20 2.61
N GLY A 384 -28.16 -4.70 2.76
CA GLY A 384 -28.63 -4.07 3.99
C GLY A 384 -28.96 -5.07 5.10
N LEU A 385 -28.02 -5.34 6.02
CA LEU A 385 -28.22 -6.29 7.13
C LEU A 385 -29.50 -6.03 7.93
N LYS A 386 -29.80 -4.77 8.27
CA LYS A 386 -31.00 -4.40 9.04
C LYS A 386 -32.31 -4.70 8.31
N LYS A 387 -32.33 -4.56 6.98
CA LYS A 387 -33.53 -4.84 6.17
C LYS A 387 -33.79 -6.35 6.13
N MET A 388 -32.73 -7.13 5.89
CA MET A 388 -32.80 -8.60 5.91
C MET A 388 -33.22 -9.13 7.29
N ILE A 389 -32.61 -8.63 8.38
CA ILE A 389 -33.03 -8.99 9.74
C ILE A 389 -34.50 -8.66 9.96
N ARG A 390 -34.96 -7.46 9.58
CA ARG A 390 -36.38 -7.07 9.66
C ARG A 390 -37.26 -8.09 8.95
N GLN A 391 -36.95 -8.44 7.71
CA GLN A 391 -37.72 -9.41 6.93
C GLN A 391 -37.84 -10.75 7.65
N ILE A 392 -36.72 -11.27 8.19
CA ILE A 392 -36.69 -12.53 8.94
C ILE A 392 -37.54 -12.44 10.21
N VAL A 393 -37.40 -11.37 11.02
CA VAL A 393 -38.13 -11.26 12.29
C VAL A 393 -39.62 -10.93 12.11
N THR A 394 -40.01 -10.43 10.94
CA THR A 394 -41.42 -10.25 10.56
C THR A 394 -42.05 -11.50 9.94
N SER A 395 -41.27 -12.57 9.74
CA SER A 395 -41.78 -13.82 9.18
C SER A 395 -42.67 -14.57 10.18
N ASN A 396 -43.61 -15.36 9.67
CA ASN A 396 -44.43 -16.23 10.51
C ASN A 396 -43.56 -17.14 11.38
N SER A 397 -42.50 -17.74 10.83
CA SER A 397 -41.59 -18.65 11.54
C SER A 397 -40.93 -18.00 12.76
N TRP A 398 -40.61 -16.70 12.70
CA TRP A 398 -40.09 -15.97 13.85
C TRP A 398 -41.16 -15.68 14.91
N GLN A 399 -42.38 -15.38 14.47
CA GLN A 399 -43.50 -14.99 15.33
C GLN A 399 -44.25 -16.19 15.94
N MET A 400 -43.86 -17.42 15.60
CA MET A 400 -44.44 -18.62 16.20
C MET A 400 -44.15 -18.68 17.70
N ALA A 401 -45.10 -19.25 18.45
CA ALA A 401 -44.87 -19.56 19.86
C ALA A 401 -43.74 -20.59 20.02
N SER A 402 -43.04 -20.56 21.15
CA SER A 402 -42.02 -21.57 21.51
C SER A 402 -42.61 -22.88 22.03
N THR A 403 -43.93 -22.98 22.17
CA THR A 403 -44.60 -24.19 22.63
C THR A 403 -44.94 -25.09 21.44
N PRO A 404 -44.30 -26.26 21.29
CA PRO A 404 -44.58 -27.15 20.16
C PRO A 404 -45.93 -27.87 20.35
N SER A 405 -46.61 -28.17 19.24
CA SER A 405 -47.75 -29.09 19.27
C SER A 405 -47.26 -30.54 19.37
N VAL A 406 -48.00 -31.41 20.06
CA VAL A 406 -47.63 -32.83 20.26
C VAL A 406 -47.42 -33.54 18.92
N ALA A 407 -48.30 -33.30 17.94
CA ALA A 407 -48.21 -33.91 16.63
C ALA A 407 -46.99 -33.44 15.82
N ALA A 408 -46.60 -32.17 15.95
CA ALA A 408 -45.42 -31.64 15.25
C ALA A 408 -44.12 -32.12 15.90
N ALA A 409 -44.06 -32.15 17.24
CA ALA A 409 -42.90 -32.64 17.98
C ALA A 409 -42.60 -34.13 17.70
N GLN A 410 -43.63 -34.94 17.42
CA GLN A 410 -43.45 -36.34 17.02
C GLN A 410 -42.88 -36.49 15.60
N ARG A 411 -43.21 -35.57 14.68
CA ARG A 411 -42.77 -35.64 13.28
C ARG A 411 -41.41 -34.99 13.04
N ASP A 412 -41.10 -33.92 13.77
CA ASP A 412 -39.84 -33.19 13.70
C ASP A 412 -39.30 -32.91 15.11
N PRO A 413 -38.74 -33.92 15.81
CA PRO A 413 -38.26 -33.74 17.18
C PRO A 413 -37.11 -32.74 17.32
N LEU A 414 -36.35 -32.53 16.23
CA LEU A 414 -35.18 -31.64 16.19
C LEU A 414 -35.55 -30.21 15.75
N ASN A 415 -36.83 -29.93 15.49
CA ASN A 415 -37.33 -28.64 15.01
C ASN A 415 -36.60 -28.12 13.77
N LEU A 416 -36.23 -29.00 12.85
CA LEU A 416 -35.53 -28.65 11.61
C LEU A 416 -36.38 -27.79 10.68
N LEU A 417 -37.71 -27.96 10.73
CA LEU A 417 -38.67 -27.22 9.91
C LEU A 417 -39.22 -25.97 10.61
N LEU A 418 -38.71 -25.64 11.81
CA LEU A 418 -39.11 -24.47 12.60
C LEU A 418 -40.62 -24.38 12.82
N HIS A 419 -41.22 -25.49 13.28
CA HIS A 419 -42.65 -25.55 13.61
C HIS A 419 -42.97 -24.90 14.97
N HIS A 420 -41.96 -24.41 15.69
CA HIS A 420 -42.06 -23.54 16.86
C HIS A 420 -40.77 -22.70 16.98
N TYR A 421 -40.80 -21.57 17.69
CA TYR A 421 -39.61 -20.76 17.89
C TYR A 421 -38.62 -21.44 18.85
N PRO A 422 -37.35 -21.68 18.47
CA PRO A 422 -36.38 -22.36 19.31
C PRO A 422 -36.00 -21.49 20.52
N LEU A 423 -36.06 -22.07 21.71
CA LEU A 423 -35.59 -21.40 22.93
C LEU A 423 -34.08 -21.18 22.85
N ARG A 424 -33.67 -19.94 23.10
CA ARG A 424 -32.26 -19.55 23.09
C ARG A 424 -31.82 -19.11 24.47
N ARG A 425 -30.59 -19.48 24.80
CA ARG A 425 -29.90 -18.93 25.96
C ARG A 425 -29.57 -17.47 25.67
N LEU A 426 -29.85 -16.58 26.63
CA LEU A 426 -29.42 -15.19 26.57
C LEU A 426 -27.90 -15.11 26.66
N GLU A 427 -27.30 -14.32 25.78
CA GLU A 427 -25.88 -14.00 25.79
C GLU A 427 -25.54 -13.02 26.93
N GLY A 428 -24.28 -13.00 27.35
CA GLY A 428 -23.85 -12.19 28.50
C GLY A 428 -24.07 -10.70 28.28
N GLU A 429 -23.94 -10.25 27.03
CA GLU A 429 -24.15 -8.90 26.55
C GLU A 429 -25.60 -8.47 26.76
N ALA A 430 -26.56 -9.30 26.34
CA ALA A 430 -27.98 -9.03 26.52
C ALA A 430 -28.38 -8.98 28.00
N ILE A 431 -27.78 -9.83 28.84
CA ILE A 431 -27.97 -9.81 30.29
C ILE A 431 -27.42 -8.50 30.87
N ARG A 432 -26.20 -8.11 30.50
CA ARG A 432 -25.56 -6.86 30.95
C ARG A 432 -26.38 -5.64 30.55
N ASP A 433 -26.83 -5.56 29.31
CA ASP A 433 -27.63 -4.44 28.80
C ASP A 433 -28.97 -4.34 29.54
N LYS A 434 -29.59 -5.47 29.89
CA LYS A 434 -30.79 -5.48 30.72
C LYS A 434 -30.54 -5.00 32.15
N ILE A 435 -29.41 -5.35 32.75
CA ILE A 435 -29.03 -4.83 34.07
C ILE A 435 -28.82 -3.31 33.99
N LEU A 436 -28.13 -2.82 32.95
CA LEU A 436 -27.89 -1.38 32.74
C LEU A 436 -29.17 -0.60 32.44
N ALA A 437 -30.14 -1.17 31.73
CA ALA A 437 -31.40 -0.49 31.42
C ALA A 437 -32.35 -0.34 32.62
N VAL A 438 -32.13 -1.13 33.69
CA VAL A 438 -32.95 -1.12 34.91
C VAL A 438 -32.26 -0.33 36.04
N SER A 439 -30.96 -0.08 35.94
CA SER A 439 -30.20 0.83 36.82
C SER A 439 -30.33 2.28 36.37
#